data_AF-A0A3C0C1S5-F1
#
_entry.id   AF-A0A3C0C1S5-F1
#
_cell.length_a   1.000
_cell.length_b   1.000
_cell.length_c   1.000
_cell.angle_alpha   90.00
_cell.angle_beta   90.00
_cell.angle_gamma   90.00
#
_symmetry.space_group_name_H-M   'P 1'
#
loop_
_entity.id
_entity.type
_entity.pdbx_description
1 polymer ?
#
loop_
_entity_poly.entity_id
_entity_poly.type
_entity_poly.pdbx_seq_one_letter_code
_entity_poly.pdbx_strand_id
1 'polypeptide(L)'
;GGGITGDAVIAGNVQMGSSTIPGEMLDLYDKLITREEIYTNPVTGNTYTTTNTDGKALIYSYVKMLNKYDAINVLSMSRLMCTDNLPSHLQVGQVIPQMKGTLTDTTNPRAVQNTYEYKDVGLILSVTPHVRSGNLVALEIEQRVEDLLTTMGSPTPVTSKREVKTNVLVAN
;
A
#
# COMPACT_ATOMS: atom_id res chain seq x y z
N GLY A 1 -17.66 -50.53 -10.80
CA GLY A 1 -16.68 -50.47 -9.69
C GLY A 1 -16.60 -49.03 -9.25
N GLY A 2 -17.04 -48.75 -8.02
CA GLY A 2 -17.02 -47.42 -7.43
C GLY A 2 -15.68 -47.08 -6.79
N GLY A 3 -15.42 -45.78 -6.67
CA GLY A 3 -14.24 -45.18 -6.05
C GLY A 3 -14.35 -43.66 -6.09
N ILE A 4 -15.23 -43.13 -5.23
CA ILE A 4 -15.45 -41.70 -4.96
C ILE A 4 -14.52 -41.27 -3.81
N THR A 5 -13.38 -40.64 -4.07
CA THR A 5 -12.71 -39.77 -3.08
C THR A 5 -11.68 -38.89 -3.79
N GLY A 6 -12.05 -37.64 -4.00
CA GLY A 6 -11.18 -36.57 -4.44
C GLY A 6 -11.95 -35.26 -4.38
N ASP A 7 -12.78 -35.14 -3.34
CA ASP A 7 -13.60 -33.96 -3.11
C ASP A 7 -12.69 -32.81 -2.67
N ALA A 8 -12.96 -31.63 -3.24
CA ALA A 8 -12.39 -30.32 -2.89
C ALA A 8 -10.96 -29.97 -3.33
N VAL A 9 -10.66 -30.05 -4.64
CA VAL A 9 -9.90 -28.97 -5.31
C VAL A 9 -10.83 -28.20 -6.25
N ILE A 10 -11.97 -27.79 -5.71
CA ILE A 10 -12.65 -26.59 -6.20
C ILE A 10 -12.24 -25.51 -5.19
N ALA A 11 -11.03 -24.98 -5.36
CA ALA A 11 -10.73 -23.65 -4.88
C ALA A 11 -11.63 -22.72 -5.70
N GLY A 12 -12.87 -22.59 -5.24
CA GLY A 12 -13.81 -21.66 -5.79
C GLY A 12 -13.14 -20.29 -5.77
N ASN A 13 -13.23 -19.61 -6.90
CA ASN A 13 -13.20 -18.17 -6.95
C ASN A 13 -14.46 -17.65 -6.21
N VAL A 14 -14.57 -17.96 -4.91
CA VAL A 14 -15.51 -17.31 -4.00
C VAL A 14 -14.89 -15.97 -3.70
N GLN A 15 -15.22 -15.05 -4.59
CA GLN A 15 -15.12 -13.63 -4.44
C GLN A 15 -15.76 -13.20 -3.12
N MET A 16 -14.98 -12.65 -2.20
CA MET A 16 -15.44 -11.75 -1.13
C MET A 16 -14.21 -11.09 -0.46
N GLY A 17 -13.83 -9.91 -0.96
CA GLY A 17 -12.81 -9.04 -0.36
C GLY A 17 -11.58 -8.85 -1.24
N SER A 18 -11.39 -7.62 -1.71
CA SER A 18 -10.40 -7.16 -2.69
C SER A 18 -8.96 -7.03 -2.15
N SER A 19 -8.42 -8.05 -1.49
CA SER A 19 -6.98 -8.09 -1.18
C SER A 19 -6.31 -9.25 -1.89
N THR A 20 -5.98 -9.03 -3.17
CA THR A 20 -5.25 -9.97 -4.01
C THR A 20 -3.81 -10.05 -3.51
N ILE A 21 -3.40 -11.23 -3.04
CA ILE A 21 -2.01 -11.51 -2.65
C ILE A 21 -1.11 -11.21 -3.88
N PRO A 22 -0.03 -10.41 -3.73
CA PRO A 22 0.89 -10.14 -4.84
C PRO A 22 1.43 -11.43 -5.46
N GLY A 23 1.52 -11.49 -6.80
CA GLY A 23 1.93 -12.70 -7.54
C GLY A 23 3.30 -13.25 -7.15
N GLU A 24 4.24 -12.38 -6.77
CA GLU A 24 5.58 -12.77 -6.29
C GLU A 24 5.54 -13.58 -4.98
N MET A 25 4.53 -13.35 -4.13
CA MET A 25 4.35 -14.10 -2.88
C MET A 25 3.76 -15.48 -3.14
N LEU A 26 2.99 -15.66 -4.22
CA LEU A 26 2.50 -16.96 -4.65
C LEU A 26 3.64 -17.81 -5.22
N ASP A 27 4.53 -17.23 -6.02
CA ASP A 27 5.74 -17.92 -6.51
C ASP A 27 6.68 -18.34 -5.37
N LEU A 28 6.87 -17.47 -4.38
CA LEU A 28 7.62 -17.82 -3.17
C LEU A 28 6.96 -18.96 -2.38
N TYR A 29 5.64 -18.91 -2.23
CA TYR A 29 4.89 -19.98 -1.56
C TYR A 29 5.04 -21.31 -2.29
N ASP A 30 4.86 -21.32 -3.62
CA ASP A 30 5.01 -22.50 -4.47
C ASP A 30 6.41 -23.10 -4.34
N LYS A 31 7.45 -22.27 -4.32
CA LYS A 31 8.84 -22.69 -4.07
C LYS A 31 9.08 -23.24 -2.66
N LEU A 32 8.31 -22.80 -1.65
CA LEU A 32 8.43 -23.30 -0.28
C LEU A 32 7.69 -24.62 -0.05
N ILE A 33 6.61 -24.86 -0.80
CA ILE A 33 5.82 -26.10 -0.69
C ILE A 33 6.31 -27.17 -1.65
N THR A 34 6.98 -26.80 -2.76
CA THR A 34 7.54 -27.75 -3.72
C THR A 34 9.00 -28.06 -3.39
N ARG A 35 9.32 -29.35 -3.37
CA ARG A 35 10.69 -29.86 -3.37
C ARG A 35 10.85 -30.72 -4.61
N GLU A 36 11.88 -30.44 -5.40
CA GLU A 36 12.24 -31.24 -6.56
C GLU A 36 13.33 -32.24 -6.16
N GLU A 37 13.07 -33.53 -6.35
CA GLU A 37 14.08 -34.59 -6.18
C GLU A 37 14.36 -35.23 -7.54
N ILE A 38 15.64 -35.29 -7.89
CA ILE A 38 16.10 -35.83 -9.16
C ILE A 38 16.59 -37.25 -8.92
N TYR A 39 15.93 -38.23 -9.53
CA TYR A 39 16.33 -39.63 -9.47
C TYR A 39 16.93 -40.05 -10.82
N THR A 40 18.21 -40.41 -10.81
CA THR A 40 18.90 -40.93 -12.00
C THR A 40 18.97 -42.45 -11.90
N ASN A 41 18.38 -43.15 -12.87
CA ASN A 41 18.45 -44.61 -12.92
C ASN A 41 19.89 -45.04 -13.28
N PRO A 42 20.60 -45.76 -12.40
CA PRO A 42 22.01 -46.08 -12.59
C PRO A 42 22.27 -47.11 -13.71
N VAL A 43 21.21 -47.72 -14.26
CA VAL A 43 21.31 -48.76 -15.30
C VAL A 43 20.99 -48.22 -16.70
N THR A 44 20.08 -47.24 -16.81
CA THR A 44 19.65 -46.68 -18.11
C THR A 44 20.11 -45.25 -18.37
N GLY A 45 20.68 -44.56 -17.37
CA GLY A 45 21.14 -43.18 -17.49
C GLY A 45 20.02 -42.13 -17.60
N ASN A 46 18.75 -42.56 -17.57
CA ASN A 46 17.61 -41.67 -17.64
C ASN A 46 17.35 -41.01 -16.28
N THR A 47 17.13 -39.71 -16.32
CA THR A 47 16.82 -38.87 -15.16
C THR A 47 15.33 -38.62 -15.08
N TYR A 48 14.74 -38.86 -13.91
CA TYR A 48 13.34 -38.57 -13.62
C TYR A 48 13.27 -37.50 -12.53
N THR A 49 12.59 -36.39 -12.83
CA THR A 49 12.24 -35.38 -11.84
C THR A 49 10.96 -35.82 -11.13
N THR A 50 11.01 -35.96 -9.81
CA THR A 50 9.79 -36.08 -8.99
C THR A 50 9.62 -34.79 -8.17
N THR A 51 8.48 -34.12 -8.37
CA THR A 51 8.12 -32.93 -7.61
C THR A 51 7.25 -33.37 -6.43
N ASN A 52 7.79 -33.27 -5.21
CA ASN A 52 7.04 -33.54 -3.99
C ASN A 52 6.50 -32.22 -3.43
N THR A 53 5.19 -32.15 -3.18
CA THR A 53 4.52 -30.95 -2.69
C THR A 53 4.01 -31.16 -1.28
N ASP A 54 4.69 -30.58 -0.29
CA ASP A 54 4.24 -30.57 1.09
C ASP A 54 3.30 -29.39 1.30
N GLY A 55 2.00 -29.67 1.54
CA GLY A 55 0.99 -28.64 1.76
C GLY A 55 1.23 -27.82 3.03
N LYS A 56 1.94 -26.68 2.93
CA LYS A 56 2.16 -25.74 4.06
C LYS A 56 1.00 -24.74 4.18
N ALA A 57 -0.21 -25.25 4.41
CA ALA A 57 -1.44 -24.45 4.56
C ALA A 57 -1.35 -23.36 5.64
N LEU A 58 -0.56 -23.59 6.69
CA LEU A 58 -0.36 -22.65 7.79
C LEU A 58 0.34 -21.35 7.34
N ILE A 59 1.34 -21.44 6.45
CA ILE A 59 2.09 -20.27 5.96
C ILE A 59 1.18 -19.37 5.10
N TYR A 60 0.43 -19.98 4.18
CA TYR A 60 -0.53 -19.26 3.35
C TYR A 60 -1.61 -18.56 4.20
N SER A 61 -2.13 -19.25 5.22
CA SER A 61 -3.13 -18.68 6.13
C SER A 61 -2.58 -17.50 6.93
N TYR A 62 -1.33 -17.57 7.41
CA TYR A 62 -0.68 -16.51 8.17
C TYR A 62 -0.42 -15.26 7.30
N VAL A 63 0.11 -15.42 6.09
CA VAL A 63 0.35 -14.29 5.17
C VAL A 63 -0.96 -13.64 4.75
N LYS A 64 -1.99 -14.44 4.44
CA LYS A 64 -3.32 -13.93 4.09
C LYS A 64 -3.99 -13.22 5.28
N MET A 65 -3.76 -13.70 6.50
CA MET A 65 -4.23 -13.06 7.72
C MET A 65 -3.48 -11.73 7.97
N LEU A 66 -2.15 -11.72 7.88
CA LEU A 66 -1.33 -10.52 8.06
C LEU A 66 -1.72 -9.41 7.06
N ASN A 67 -1.93 -9.79 5.80
CA ASN A 67 -2.37 -8.88 4.75
C ASN A 67 -3.83 -8.40 4.97
N LYS A 68 -4.73 -9.28 5.42
CA LYS A 68 -6.12 -8.92 5.71
C LYS A 68 -6.28 -7.99 6.92
N TYR A 69 -5.35 -8.05 7.88
CA TYR A 69 -5.47 -7.30 9.13
C TYR A 69 -4.70 -5.98 9.16
N ASP A 70 -3.96 -5.61 8.10
CA ASP A 70 -3.36 -4.27 7.91
C ASP A 70 -2.78 -3.69 9.23
N ALA A 71 -2.17 -4.56 10.04
CA ALA A 71 -1.87 -4.27 11.45
C ALA A 71 -0.60 -3.43 11.60
N ILE A 72 -0.32 -2.57 10.62
CA ILE A 72 0.76 -1.62 10.65
C ILE A 72 0.18 -0.30 11.16
N ASN A 73 0.22 -0.11 12.48
CA ASN A 73 -0.07 1.19 13.07
C ASN A 73 1.12 2.13 12.82
N VAL A 74 1.10 2.87 11.72
CA VAL A 74 2.12 3.88 11.42
C VAL A 74 1.85 5.10 12.29
N LEU A 75 2.68 5.30 13.33
CA LEU A 75 2.65 6.50 14.16
C LEU A 75 3.69 7.51 13.64
N SER A 76 3.25 8.50 12.87
CA SER A 76 4.11 9.58 12.39
C SER A 76 4.29 10.65 13.47
N MET A 77 5.53 10.88 13.92
CA MET A 77 5.87 11.98 14.84
C MET A 77 6.57 13.11 14.07
N SER A 78 5.79 14.08 13.62
CA SER A 78 6.32 15.32 13.04
C SER A 78 6.85 16.24 14.12
N ARG A 79 7.99 16.91 13.89
CA ARG A 79 8.53 17.93 14.79
C ARG A 79 8.92 19.16 14.00
N LEU A 80 8.51 20.33 14.47
CA LEU A 80 8.78 21.63 13.84
C LEU A 80 9.16 22.63 14.94
N MET A 81 10.23 23.39 14.72
CA MET A 81 10.59 24.53 15.57
C MET A 81 9.94 25.78 15.01
N CYS A 82 9.23 26.52 15.86
CA CYS A 82 8.47 27.70 15.49
C CYS A 82 8.86 28.87 16.42
N THR A 83 8.79 30.09 15.92
CA THR A 83 8.90 31.31 16.74
C THR A 83 7.53 31.80 17.16
N ASP A 84 7.44 32.49 18.30
CA ASP A 84 6.18 33.03 18.81
C ASP A 84 5.48 33.95 17.79
N ASN A 85 4.16 33.81 17.67
CA ASN A 85 3.27 34.55 16.76
C ASN A 85 3.62 34.43 15.26
N LEU A 86 4.47 33.48 14.86
CA LEU A 86 4.87 33.31 13.47
C LEU A 86 4.37 31.97 12.91
N PRO A 87 3.56 31.99 11.84
CA PRO A 87 3.10 30.75 11.22
C PRO A 87 4.29 30.00 10.63
N SER A 88 4.39 28.72 10.97
CA SER A 88 5.46 27.83 10.51
C SER A 88 4.85 26.65 9.76
N HIS A 89 5.53 26.20 8.72
CA HIS A 89 5.03 25.18 7.80
C HIS A 89 6.07 24.10 7.54
N LEU A 90 5.62 22.85 7.51
CA LEU A 90 6.41 21.67 7.20
C LEU A 90 5.64 20.79 6.21
N GLN A 91 6.24 20.55 5.04
CA GLN A 91 5.71 19.65 4.02
C GLN A 91 6.73 18.55 3.75
N VAL A 92 6.30 17.30 3.91
CA VAL A 92 7.11 16.11 3.64
C VAL A 92 6.28 15.17 2.79
N GLY A 93 6.72 14.91 1.56
CA GLY A 93 5.95 14.09 0.65
C GLY A 93 6.54 14.07 -0.75
N GLN A 94 5.70 13.69 -1.69
CA GLN A 94 6.00 13.59 -3.10
C GLN A 94 4.93 14.29 -3.92
N VAL A 95 5.30 14.74 -5.11
CA VAL A 95 4.38 15.34 -6.07
C VAL A 95 3.95 14.26 -7.04
N ILE A 96 2.65 14.04 -7.19
CA ILE A 96 2.09 13.06 -8.13
C ILE A 96 1.36 13.76 -9.29
N PRO A 97 1.48 13.29 -10.53
CA PRO A 97 0.66 13.76 -11.63
C PRO A 97 -0.74 13.12 -11.56
N GLN A 98 -1.76 13.93 -11.74
CA GLN A 98 -3.17 13.55 -11.85
C GLN A 98 -3.69 13.99 -13.21
N MET A 99 -4.35 13.10 -13.95
CA MET A 99 -4.92 13.46 -15.25
C MET A 99 -6.12 14.39 -15.05
N LYS A 100 -6.04 15.61 -15.60
CA LYS A 100 -7.10 16.64 -15.53
C LYS A 100 -8.12 16.52 -16.65
N GLY A 101 -7.67 16.06 -17.81
CA GLY A 101 -8.54 15.86 -18.97
C GLY A 101 -7.79 15.43 -20.21
N THR A 102 -8.55 14.88 -21.15
CA THR A 102 -8.06 14.44 -22.45
C THR A 102 -8.79 15.23 -23.53
N LEU A 103 -8.05 15.99 -24.34
CA LEU A 103 -8.59 16.65 -25.51
C LEU A 103 -8.33 15.76 -26.72
N THR A 104 -9.39 15.36 -27.42
CA THR A 104 -9.30 14.63 -28.69
C THR A 104 -9.76 15.57 -29.79
N ASP A 105 -8.92 15.77 -30.80
CA ASP A 105 -9.25 16.62 -31.95
C ASP A 105 -10.29 15.90 -32.84
N THR A 106 -11.39 16.56 -33.16
CA THR A 106 -12.47 15.99 -33.99
C THR A 106 -12.04 15.74 -35.43
N THR A 107 -10.97 16.42 -35.88
CA THR A 107 -10.46 16.34 -37.25
C THR A 107 -9.38 15.26 -37.40
N ASN A 108 -8.71 14.90 -36.29
CA ASN A 108 -7.75 13.81 -36.22
C ASN A 108 -7.92 13.03 -34.90
N PRO A 109 -8.75 11.99 -34.87
CA PRO A 109 -9.06 11.21 -33.67
C PRO A 109 -7.84 10.53 -33.01
N ARG A 110 -6.68 10.50 -33.68
CA ARG A 110 -5.42 9.94 -33.16
C ARG A 110 -4.56 10.96 -32.43
N ALA A 111 -4.88 12.25 -32.53
CA ALA A 111 -4.23 13.32 -31.77
C ALA A 111 -4.94 13.47 -30.42
N VAL A 112 -4.49 12.69 -29.44
CA VAL A 112 -4.98 12.72 -28.06
C VAL A 112 -4.00 13.53 -27.21
N GLN A 113 -4.44 14.67 -26.69
CA GLN A 113 -3.66 15.52 -25.80
C GLN A 113 -4.13 15.31 -24.35
N ASN A 114 -3.26 14.73 -23.51
CA ASN A 114 -3.53 14.54 -22.10
C ASN A 114 -2.97 15.72 -21.30
N THR A 115 -3.81 16.36 -20.49
CA THR A 115 -3.40 17.40 -19.55
C THR A 115 -3.27 16.79 -18.16
N TYR A 116 -2.13 17.04 -17.50
CA TYR A 116 -1.85 16.59 -16.15
C TYR A 116 -1.76 17.78 -15.19
N GLU A 117 -2.26 17.59 -13.98
CA GLU A 117 -2.13 18.49 -12.83
C GLU A 117 -1.26 17.83 -11.77
N TYR A 118 -0.42 18.59 -11.10
CA TYR A 118 0.49 18.06 -10.08
C TYR A 118 -0.09 18.31 -8.70
N LYS A 119 -0.26 17.24 -7.93
CA LYS A 119 -0.80 17.27 -6.57
C LYS A 119 0.25 16.84 -5.57
N ASP A 120 0.44 17.65 -4.53
CA ASP A 120 1.26 17.29 -3.38
C ASP A 120 0.57 16.24 -2.51
N VAL A 121 1.26 15.14 -2.26
CA VAL A 121 0.78 14.06 -1.38
C VAL A 121 1.84 13.78 -0.33
N GLY A 122 1.43 13.85 0.93
CA GLY A 122 2.27 13.57 2.07
C GLY A 122 1.77 14.22 3.35
N LEU A 123 2.69 14.42 4.28
CA LEU A 123 2.46 15.10 5.54
C LEU A 123 2.66 16.60 5.38
N ILE A 124 1.60 17.36 5.64
CA ILE A 124 1.60 18.81 5.72
C ILE A 124 1.23 19.20 7.15
N LEU A 125 2.09 19.96 7.81
CA LEU A 125 1.88 20.46 9.15
C LEU A 125 2.07 21.98 9.15
N SER A 126 1.02 22.70 9.52
CA SER A 126 1.04 24.15 9.73
C SER A 126 0.75 24.43 11.21
N VAL A 127 1.62 25.20 11.85
CA VAL A 127 1.51 25.52 13.28
C VAL A 127 1.73 27.01 13.48
N THR A 128 0.85 27.63 14.25
CA THR A 128 1.02 29.01 14.74
C THR A 128 1.03 28.98 16.27
N PRO A 129 2.20 29.20 16.91
CA PRO A 129 2.27 29.26 18.36
C PRO A 129 1.96 30.67 18.88
N HIS A 130 1.38 30.72 20.08
CA HIS A 130 1.15 31.93 20.86
C HIS A 130 1.57 31.70 22.31
N VAL A 131 2.67 32.31 22.71
CA VAL A 131 3.17 32.24 24.09
C VAL A 131 2.34 33.18 24.99
N ARG A 132 1.80 32.64 26.09
CA ARG A 132 1.02 33.38 27.08
C ARG A 132 1.76 33.45 28.42
N SER A 133 1.35 34.43 29.23
CA SER A 133 1.80 34.53 30.62
C SER A 133 1.43 33.27 31.42
N GLY A 134 2.29 32.86 32.34
CA GLY A 134 2.10 31.66 33.16
C GLY A 134 2.62 30.36 32.54
N ASN A 135 3.64 30.43 31.67
CA ASN A 135 4.27 29.28 31.01
C ASN A 135 3.29 28.45 30.16
N LEU A 136 2.30 29.11 29.57
CA LEU A 136 1.30 28.47 28.70
C LEU A 136 1.60 28.81 27.24
N VAL A 137 1.46 27.81 26.37
CA VAL A 137 1.59 27.98 24.93
C VAL A 137 0.28 27.54 24.29
N ALA A 138 -0.38 28.46 23.59
CA ALA A 138 -1.51 28.13 22.72
C ALA A 138 -0.97 27.80 21.33
N LEU A 139 -1.44 26.70 20.76
CA LEU A 139 -1.03 26.22 19.43
C LEU A 139 -2.28 26.12 18.57
N GLU A 140 -2.30 26.85 17.45
CA GLU A 140 -3.17 26.54 16.33
C GLU A 140 -2.45 25.53 15.44
N ILE A 141 -3.03 24.35 15.27
CA ILE A 141 -2.42 23.23 14.56
C ILE A 141 -3.36 22.79 13.44
N GLU A 142 -2.85 22.81 12.21
CA GLU A 142 -3.45 22.18 11.05
C GLU A 142 -2.49 21.11 10.53
N GLN A 143 -2.85 19.84 10.73
CA GLN A 143 -2.11 18.71 10.21
C GLN A 143 -2.95 17.98 9.17
N ARG A 144 -2.38 17.79 7.98
CA ARG A 144 -2.93 16.98 6.90
C ARG A 144 -1.95 15.86 6.57
N VAL A 145 -2.45 14.63 6.50
CA VAL A 145 -1.70 13.45 6.07
C VAL A 145 -2.40 12.90 4.85
N GLU A 146 -1.74 12.94 3.70
CA GLU A 146 -2.19 12.30 2.48
C GLU A 146 -1.30 11.12 2.13
N ASP A 147 -1.92 9.95 1.96
CA ASP A 147 -1.25 8.71 1.57
C ASP A 147 -1.73 8.29 0.17
N LEU A 148 -0.82 7.79 -0.66
CA LEU A 148 -1.16 7.25 -1.97
C LEU A 148 -1.55 5.77 -1.85
N LEU A 149 -2.77 5.41 -2.26
CA LEU A 149 -3.27 4.03 -2.23
C LEU A 149 -2.98 3.27 -3.53
N THR A 150 -2.73 3.98 -4.63
CA THR A 150 -2.44 3.40 -5.94
C THR A 150 -0.94 3.36 -6.23
N THR A 151 -0.49 2.45 -7.10
CA THR A 151 0.89 2.45 -7.59
C THR A 151 1.25 3.77 -8.28
N MET A 152 2.47 4.26 -8.05
CA MET A 152 3.02 5.47 -8.68
C MET A 152 2.85 5.42 -10.21
N GLY A 153 2.32 6.50 -10.80
CA GLY A 153 2.13 6.61 -12.25
C GLY A 153 0.74 6.24 -12.77
N SER A 154 -0.21 5.87 -11.90
CA SER A 154 -1.62 5.76 -12.31
C SER A 154 -2.14 7.11 -12.84
N PRO A 155 -2.83 7.16 -13.99
CA PRO A 155 -3.43 8.39 -14.50
C PRO A 155 -4.55 8.92 -13.58
N THR A 156 -5.11 8.04 -12.74
CA THR A 156 -6.12 8.36 -11.73
C THR A 156 -5.64 7.86 -10.36
N PRO A 157 -4.76 8.63 -9.69
CA PRO A 157 -4.27 8.24 -8.38
C PRO A 157 -5.40 8.33 -7.33
N VAL A 158 -5.51 7.32 -6.46
CA VAL A 158 -6.41 7.36 -5.29
C VAL A 158 -5.57 7.70 -4.06
N THR A 159 -5.97 8.74 -3.34
CA THR A 159 -5.27 9.20 -2.13
C THR A 159 -6.20 9.12 -0.93
N SER A 160 -5.70 8.61 0.21
CA SER A 160 -6.36 8.74 1.51
C SER A 160 -5.96 10.06 2.12
N LYS A 161 -6.89 10.76 2.76
CA LYS A 161 -6.65 12.04 3.42
C LYS A 161 -7.12 11.96 4.87
N ARG A 162 -6.24 12.32 5.79
CA ARG A 162 -6.55 12.57 7.20
C ARG A 162 -6.23 14.01 7.51
N GLU A 163 -7.16 14.74 8.09
CA GLU A 163 -7.00 16.17 8.38
C GLU A 163 -7.48 16.45 9.80
N VAL A 164 -6.64 17.16 10.55
CA VAL A 164 -6.90 17.54 11.93
C VAL A 164 -6.64 19.03 12.04
N LYS A 165 -7.69 19.77 12.41
CA LYS A 165 -7.60 21.18 12.77
C LYS A 165 -7.99 21.33 14.23
N THR A 166 -7.07 21.81 15.04
CA THR A 166 -7.28 21.92 16.48
C THR A 166 -6.56 23.14 17.05
N ASN A 167 -7.11 23.63 18.15
CA ASN A 167 -6.49 24.64 18.98
C ASN A 167 -6.21 23.99 20.34
N VAL A 168 -4.95 23.93 20.73
CA VAL A 168 -4.53 23.26 21.96
C VAL A 168 -3.83 24.27 22.85
N LEU A 169 -4.10 24.21 24.15
CA LEU A 169 -3.34 24.92 25.16
C LEU A 169 -2.45 23.92 25.88
N VAL A 170 -1.14 24.17 25.89
CA VAL A 170 -0.15 23.31 26.51
C VAL A 170 0.57 24.11 27.59
N ALA A 171 0.69 23.54 28.79
CA ALA A 171 1.60 24.07 29.80
C ALA A 171 3.01 23.59 29.48
N ASN A 172 3.94 24.53 29.40
CA ASN A 172 5.37 24.28 29.30
C ASN A 172 5.96 23.93 30.67
#